data_AF-A0A6V7IQR0-F1
#
_entry.id   AF-A0A6V7IQR0-F1
#
_cell.length_a   1.000
_cell.length_b   1.000
_cell.length_c   1.000
_cell.angle_alpha   90.00
_cell.angle_beta   90.00
_cell.angle_gamma   90.00
#
_symmetry.space_group_name_H-M   'P 1'
#
loop_
_entity.id
_entity.type
_entity.pdbx_description
1 polymer ?
#
loop_
_entity_poly.entity_id
_entity_poly.type
_entity_poly.pdbx_seq_one_letter_code
_entity_poly.pdbx_strand_id
1 'polypeptide(L)'
;KRRKTEKVGKGLRHFSMKVCEKVKKKGTTSYNEVADELVGEFTNPSHVNSLTDQQYDQKNIRRRVYDALNVLMAMNIISKEKKEIRWLGLPTNSLQECLSLEKDKKKKIERIKAKTHQLHQLILQHISFKNLVERNRSNENLHGPPKLNSAIQLPFIILNTSKKTVVDCSITNDKSEYLFNFNDKFEIHDDIEVLKRMGLDF
;
A
#
# COMPACT_ATOMS: atom_id res chain seq x y z
N LYS A 1 -53.56 30.72 12.85
CA LYS A 1 -54.13 30.01 11.68
C LYS A 1 -53.00 29.72 10.68
N ARG A 2 -52.94 28.46 10.21
CA ARG A 2 -51.95 27.75 9.36
C ARG A 2 -51.20 28.55 8.27
N ARG A 3 -49.86 28.37 8.19
CA ARG A 3 -48.98 28.50 6.99
C ARG A 3 -47.70 27.63 7.11
N LYS A 4 -47.83 26.37 7.56
CA LYS A 4 -46.65 25.50 7.80
C LYS A 4 -46.46 24.36 6.78
N THR A 5 -47.39 24.20 5.83
CA THR A 5 -47.45 23.02 4.95
C THR A 5 -46.94 23.22 3.52
N GLU A 6 -46.70 24.46 3.04
CA GLU A 6 -46.24 24.70 1.65
C GLU A 6 -44.71 24.72 1.45
N LYS A 7 -43.91 24.66 2.52
CA LYS A 7 -42.43 24.74 2.43
C LYS A 7 -41.73 23.37 2.37
N VAL A 8 -42.48 22.28 2.27
CA VAL A 8 -41.95 20.91 2.16
C VAL A 8 -41.45 20.69 0.73
N GLY A 9 -40.24 21.19 0.42
CA GLY A 9 -39.66 21.05 -0.92
C GLY A 9 -38.66 22.14 -1.31
N LYS A 10 -38.58 23.25 -0.57
CA LYS A 10 -37.67 24.38 -0.86
C LYS A 10 -36.50 24.51 0.12
N GLY A 11 -36.17 23.45 0.86
CA GLY A 11 -35.07 23.44 1.84
C GLY A 11 -33.71 23.08 1.22
N LEU A 12 -32.61 23.42 1.91
CA LEU A 12 -31.25 23.11 1.43
C LEU A 12 -31.07 21.62 1.14
N ARG A 13 -31.61 20.72 1.97
CA ARG A 13 -31.58 19.27 1.71
C ARG A 13 -32.15 18.88 0.35
N HIS A 14 -33.25 19.52 -0.06
CA HIS A 14 -33.90 19.24 -1.34
C HIS A 14 -33.05 19.77 -2.51
N PHE A 15 -32.55 21.01 -2.39
CA PHE A 15 -31.64 21.57 -3.40
C PHE A 15 -30.34 20.80 -3.52
N SER A 16 -29.72 20.38 -2.41
CA SER A 16 -28.51 19.54 -2.43
C SER A 16 -28.75 18.20 -3.14
N MET A 17 -29.89 17.57 -2.90
CA MET A 17 -30.27 16.34 -3.60
C MET A 17 -30.44 16.58 -5.09
N LYS A 18 -31.16 17.64 -5.48
CA LYS A 18 -31.38 17.99 -6.90
C LYS A 18 -30.10 18.38 -7.64
N VAL A 19 -29.22 19.17 -7.00
CA VAL A 19 -27.89 19.51 -7.53
C VAL A 19 -27.07 18.24 -7.75
N CYS A 20 -27.04 17.33 -6.79
CA CYS A 20 -26.33 16.05 -6.89
C CYS A 20 -26.85 15.18 -8.06
N GLU A 21 -28.17 15.02 -8.18
CA GLU A 21 -28.82 14.31 -9.30
C GLU A 21 -28.45 14.90 -10.66
N LYS A 22 -28.46 16.24 -10.77
CA LYS A 22 -28.21 16.95 -12.02
C LYS A 22 -26.76 16.80 -12.48
N VAL A 23 -25.81 16.99 -11.57
CA VAL A 23 -24.38 16.82 -11.87
C VAL A 23 -24.08 15.35 -12.21
N LYS A 24 -24.66 14.40 -11.49
CA LYS A 24 -24.54 12.96 -11.79
C LYS A 24 -25.08 12.60 -13.19
N LYS A 25 -26.25 13.13 -13.57
CA LYS A 25 -26.89 12.83 -14.86
C LYS A 25 -26.09 13.41 -16.04
N LYS A 26 -25.55 14.62 -15.89
CA LYS A 26 -24.79 15.29 -16.96
C LYS A 26 -23.34 14.83 -17.05
N GLY A 27 -22.76 14.33 -15.96
CA GLY A 27 -21.35 13.94 -15.88
C GLY A 27 -20.40 15.14 -15.84
N THR A 28 -20.55 16.10 -16.75
CA THR A 28 -19.85 17.39 -16.78
C THR A 28 -20.85 18.52 -17.00
N THR A 29 -20.77 19.61 -16.23
CA THR A 29 -21.70 20.74 -16.26
C THR A 29 -21.07 22.03 -15.72
N SER A 30 -21.83 23.11 -15.58
CA SER A 30 -21.39 24.38 -14.98
C SER A 30 -22.36 24.88 -13.92
N TYR A 31 -21.89 25.79 -13.06
CA TYR A 31 -22.74 26.39 -12.03
C TYR A 31 -24.00 27.06 -12.62
N ASN A 32 -23.85 27.83 -13.71
CA ASN A 32 -24.98 28.55 -14.31
C ASN A 32 -26.00 27.57 -14.88
N GLU A 33 -25.54 26.54 -15.57
CA GLU A 33 -26.40 25.50 -16.14
C GLU A 33 -27.22 24.78 -15.06
N VAL A 34 -26.57 24.34 -13.97
CA VAL A 34 -27.27 23.70 -12.84
C VAL A 34 -28.25 24.67 -12.17
N ALA A 35 -27.85 25.93 -11.97
CA ALA A 35 -28.69 26.92 -11.32
C ALA A 35 -29.90 27.32 -12.17
N ASP A 36 -29.73 27.55 -13.46
CA ASP A 36 -30.79 27.98 -14.38
C ASP A 36 -31.83 26.88 -14.61
N GLU A 37 -31.39 25.62 -14.70
CA GLU A 37 -32.32 24.48 -14.78
C GLU A 37 -33.14 24.31 -13.50
N LEU A 38 -32.52 24.47 -12.32
CA LEU A 38 -33.24 24.39 -11.05
C LEU A 38 -34.14 25.61 -10.81
N VAL A 39 -33.81 26.78 -11.35
CA VAL A 39 -34.73 27.92 -11.33
C VAL A 39 -35.94 27.59 -12.22
N GLY A 40 -35.72 27.15 -13.46
CA GLY A 40 -36.80 26.81 -14.39
C GLY A 40 -37.75 25.72 -13.87
N GLU A 41 -37.23 24.70 -13.18
CA GLU A 41 -38.05 23.63 -12.59
C GLU A 41 -38.95 24.13 -11.43
N PHE A 42 -38.50 25.11 -10.65
CA PHE A 42 -39.18 25.54 -9.42
C PHE A 42 -39.91 26.88 -9.53
N THR A 43 -39.73 27.64 -10.62
CA THR A 43 -40.46 28.89 -10.91
C THR A 43 -41.64 28.71 -11.87
N ASN A 44 -42.06 27.45 -12.14
CA ASN A 44 -43.14 27.16 -13.09
C ASN A 44 -44.46 27.89 -12.74
N PRO A 45 -45.18 28.44 -13.73
CA PRO A 45 -46.22 29.46 -13.54
C PRO A 45 -47.53 28.97 -12.92
N SER A 46 -47.73 27.65 -12.74
CA SER A 46 -49.00 27.09 -12.26
C SER A 46 -49.30 27.34 -10.78
N HIS A 47 -48.36 27.92 -10.00
CA HIS A 47 -48.50 28.04 -8.54
C HIS A 47 -47.96 29.34 -7.90
N VAL A 48 -47.65 30.40 -8.66
CA VAL A 48 -47.05 31.63 -8.09
C VAL A 48 -47.77 32.90 -8.55
N ASN A 49 -48.36 33.63 -7.60
CA ASN A 49 -49.26 34.76 -7.83
C ASN A 49 -48.58 36.14 -7.97
N SER A 50 -47.24 36.24 -8.00
CA SER A 50 -46.56 37.55 -8.16
C SER A 50 -45.14 37.46 -8.73
N LEU A 51 -44.79 38.41 -9.62
CA LEU A 51 -43.47 38.57 -10.26
C LEU A 51 -42.33 38.78 -9.23
N THR A 52 -42.64 39.35 -8.07
CA THR A 52 -41.67 39.61 -6.99
C THR A 52 -41.20 38.32 -6.31
N ASP A 53 -42.08 37.34 -6.17
CA ASP A 53 -41.77 36.06 -5.52
C ASP A 53 -40.88 35.18 -6.41
N GLN A 54 -41.05 35.27 -7.73
CA GLN A 54 -40.19 34.57 -8.69
C GLN A 54 -38.74 35.06 -8.63
N GLN A 55 -38.51 36.38 -8.50
CA GLN A 55 -37.17 36.93 -8.35
C GLN A 55 -36.52 36.54 -7.01
N TYR A 56 -37.30 36.49 -5.94
CA TYR A 56 -36.80 36.05 -4.63
C TYR A 56 -36.40 34.57 -4.65
N ASP A 57 -37.25 33.71 -5.21
CA ASP A 57 -36.98 32.28 -5.34
C ASP A 57 -35.76 32.04 -6.23
N GLN A 58 -35.58 32.78 -7.33
CA GLN A 58 -34.40 32.68 -8.18
C GLN A 58 -33.10 32.98 -7.41
N LYS A 59 -33.06 34.08 -6.64
CA LYS A 59 -31.89 34.44 -5.81
C LYS A 59 -31.63 33.39 -4.74
N ASN A 60 -32.69 32.86 -4.13
CA ASN A 60 -32.59 31.83 -3.11
C ASN A 60 -32.00 30.53 -3.66
N ILE A 61 -32.55 30.02 -4.77
CA ILE A 61 -32.10 28.79 -5.44
C ILE A 61 -30.61 28.92 -5.81
N ARG A 62 -30.22 30.02 -6.46
CA ARG A 62 -28.81 30.29 -6.81
C ARG A 62 -27.89 30.23 -5.59
N ARG A 63 -28.27 30.88 -4.48
CA ARG A 63 -27.49 30.83 -3.23
C ARG A 63 -27.37 29.40 -2.70
N ARG A 64 -28.43 28.60 -2.74
CA ARG A 64 -28.45 27.21 -2.24
C ARG A 64 -27.65 26.25 -3.14
N VAL A 65 -27.62 26.48 -4.45
CA VAL A 65 -26.78 25.70 -5.38
C VAL A 65 -25.30 25.86 -5.04
N TYR A 66 -24.84 27.07 -4.70
CA TYR A 66 -23.47 27.27 -4.23
C TYR A 66 -23.15 26.50 -2.94
N ASP A 67 -24.05 26.53 -1.95
CA ASP A 67 -23.86 25.78 -0.69
C ASP A 67 -23.71 24.28 -0.98
N ALA A 68 -24.59 23.73 -1.81
CA ALA A 68 -24.57 22.32 -2.18
C ALA A 68 -23.28 21.93 -2.92
N LEU A 69 -22.87 22.71 -3.93
CA LEU A 69 -21.68 22.42 -4.72
C LEU A 69 -20.40 22.47 -3.88
N ASN A 70 -20.28 23.43 -2.96
CA ASN A 70 -19.09 23.55 -2.11
C ASN A 70 -18.94 22.33 -1.17
N VAL A 71 -20.05 21.86 -0.59
CA VAL A 71 -20.03 20.66 0.25
C VAL A 71 -19.76 19.40 -0.58
N LEU A 72 -20.39 19.25 -1.75
CA LEU A 72 -20.14 18.11 -2.64
C LEU A 72 -18.68 18.07 -3.11
N MET A 73 -18.06 19.23 -3.35
CA MET A 73 -16.66 19.34 -3.70
C MET A 73 -15.74 18.98 -2.53
N ALA A 74 -16.05 19.47 -1.32
CA ALA A 74 -15.30 19.14 -0.10
C ALA A 74 -15.37 17.64 0.24
N MET A 75 -16.48 16.98 -0.09
CA MET A 75 -16.66 15.53 0.05
C MET A 75 -16.06 14.72 -1.10
N ASN A 76 -15.33 15.36 -2.02
CA ASN A 76 -14.74 14.75 -3.21
C ASN A 76 -15.76 14.00 -4.10
N ILE A 77 -17.02 14.46 -4.10
CA ILE A 77 -18.10 13.88 -4.91
C ILE A 77 -18.12 14.47 -6.32
N ILE A 78 -17.68 15.72 -6.42
CA ILE A 78 -17.54 16.47 -7.67
C ILE A 78 -16.19 17.19 -7.67
N SER A 79 -15.61 17.43 -8.84
CA SER A 79 -14.49 18.36 -9.02
C SER A 79 -14.96 19.64 -9.68
N LYS A 80 -14.26 20.76 -9.41
CA LYS A 80 -14.51 22.04 -10.09
C LYS A 80 -13.20 22.63 -10.59
N GLU A 81 -13.10 22.80 -11.89
CA GLU A 81 -11.99 23.48 -12.56
C GLU A 81 -12.53 24.72 -13.27
N LYS A 82 -12.19 25.91 -12.74
CA LYS A 82 -12.74 27.19 -13.22
C LYS A 82 -14.28 27.19 -13.25
N LYS A 83 -14.88 27.08 -14.44
CA LYS A 83 -16.33 27.08 -14.67
C LYS A 83 -16.91 25.67 -14.85
N GLU A 84 -16.06 24.67 -15.04
CA GLU A 84 -16.44 23.29 -15.30
C GLU A 84 -16.56 22.52 -13.99
N ILE A 85 -17.62 21.72 -13.86
CA ILE A 85 -17.92 20.86 -12.72
C ILE A 85 -18.09 19.44 -13.25
N ARG A 86 -17.28 18.50 -12.74
CA ARG A 86 -17.36 17.08 -13.12
C ARG A 86 -17.84 16.21 -11.97
N TRP A 87 -18.63 15.20 -12.29
CA TRP A 87 -19.07 14.16 -11.36
C TRP A 87 -17.93 13.16 -11.12
N LEU A 88 -17.50 13.01 -9.87
CA LEU A 88 -16.50 12.00 -9.47
C LEU A 88 -17.14 10.71 -8.95
N GLY A 89 -18.29 10.82 -8.27
CA GLY A 89 -19.00 9.69 -7.65
C GLY A 89 -19.23 9.92 -6.16
N LEU A 90 -20.15 9.17 -5.55
CA LEU A 90 -20.27 9.21 -4.09
C LEU A 90 -19.02 8.56 -3.46
N PRO A 91 -18.63 8.92 -2.22
CA PRO A 91 -17.44 8.35 -1.54
C PRO A 91 -17.53 6.82 -1.37
N THR A 92 -18.67 6.23 -1.71
CA THR A 92 -18.94 4.81 -1.85
C THR A 92 -18.52 4.21 -3.20
N ASN A 93 -17.39 4.62 -3.80
CA ASN A 93 -16.68 3.69 -4.71
C ASN A 93 -15.97 2.61 -3.87
N SER A 94 -16.72 2.01 -2.94
CA SER A 94 -16.30 0.99 -1.99
C SER A 94 -15.70 -0.21 -2.69
N LEU A 95 -16.09 -0.46 -3.95
CA LEU A 95 -15.46 -1.49 -4.77
C LEU A 95 -14.00 -1.16 -5.07
N GLN A 96 -13.70 0.06 -5.53
CA GLN A 96 -12.32 0.46 -5.83
C GLN A 96 -11.47 0.58 -4.56
N GLU A 97 -12.05 1.07 -3.46
CA GLU A 97 -11.38 1.09 -2.15
C GLU A 97 -11.13 -0.34 -1.63
N CYS A 98 -12.13 -1.22 -1.71
CA CYS A 98 -12.00 -2.64 -1.34
C CYS A 98 -10.90 -3.33 -2.15
N LEU A 99 -10.88 -3.15 -3.47
CA LEU A 99 -9.83 -3.70 -4.35
C LEU A 99 -8.44 -3.17 -3.96
N SER A 100 -8.32 -1.89 -3.59
CA SER A 100 -7.05 -1.32 -3.13
C SER A 100 -6.60 -1.90 -1.79
N LEU A 101 -7.52 -2.07 -0.84
CA LEU A 101 -7.27 -2.65 0.48
C LEU A 101 -6.91 -4.14 0.38
N GLU A 102 -7.55 -4.89 -0.51
CA GLU A 102 -7.21 -6.29 -0.78
C GLU A 102 -5.80 -6.42 -1.35
N LYS A 103 -5.41 -5.54 -2.28
CA LYS A 103 -4.05 -5.50 -2.84
C LYS A 103 -3.02 -5.20 -1.74
N ASP A 104 -3.30 -4.25 -0.87
CA ASP A 104 -2.39 -3.89 0.23
C ASP A 104 -2.33 -4.96 1.32
N LYS A 105 -3.47 -5.61 1.63
CA LYS A 105 -3.51 -6.80 2.48
C LYS A 105 -2.62 -7.89 1.92
N LYS A 106 -2.71 -8.20 0.62
CA LYS A 106 -1.86 -9.21 -0.03
C LYS A 106 -0.37 -8.87 0.10
N LYS A 107 0.03 -7.62 -0.17
CA LYS A 107 1.42 -7.17 0.00
C LYS A 107 1.91 -7.31 1.44
N LYS A 108 1.07 -6.94 2.42
CA LYS A 108 1.42 -7.05 3.84
C LYS A 108 1.58 -8.51 4.27
N ILE A 109 0.73 -9.41 3.79
CA ILE A 109 0.83 -10.86 4.04
C ILE A 109 2.15 -11.42 3.51
N GLU A 110 2.52 -11.12 2.26
CA GLU A 110 3.80 -11.57 1.70
C GLU A 110 4.99 -11.02 2.49
N ARG A 111 4.93 -9.75 2.90
CA ARG A 111 5.97 -9.15 3.74
C ARG A 111 6.08 -9.82 5.11
N ILE A 112 4.95 -10.15 5.74
CA ILE A 112 4.94 -10.88 7.01
C ILE A 112 5.57 -12.25 6.82
N LYS A 113 5.16 -13.00 5.80
CA LYS A 113 5.70 -14.32 5.48
C LYS A 113 7.22 -14.28 5.29
N ALA A 114 7.72 -13.31 4.51
CA ALA A 114 9.16 -13.15 4.30
C ALA A 114 9.91 -12.82 5.60
N LYS A 115 9.39 -11.91 6.42
CA LYS A 115 9.99 -11.56 7.72
C LYS A 115 9.97 -12.71 8.71
N THR A 116 8.87 -13.48 8.75
CA THR A 116 8.76 -14.68 9.57
C THR A 116 9.81 -15.70 9.15
N HIS A 117 10.02 -15.91 7.85
CA HIS A 117 11.07 -16.82 7.36
C HIS A 117 12.47 -16.33 7.75
N GLN A 118 12.77 -15.03 7.56
CA GLN A 118 14.05 -14.43 7.96
C GLN A 118 14.30 -14.59 9.46
N LEU A 119 13.28 -14.36 10.29
CA LEU A 119 13.38 -14.54 11.73
C LEU A 119 13.71 -15.99 12.11
N HIS A 120 13.06 -16.98 11.47
CA HIS A 120 13.39 -18.39 11.70
C HIS A 120 14.86 -18.69 11.34
N GLN A 121 15.37 -18.15 10.22
CA GLN A 121 16.79 -18.33 9.86
C GLN A 121 17.74 -17.72 10.89
N LEU A 122 17.43 -16.53 11.41
CA LEU A 122 18.22 -15.88 12.45
C LEU A 122 18.21 -16.66 13.78
N ILE A 123 17.05 -17.23 14.15
CA ILE A 123 16.94 -18.08 15.35
C ILE A 123 17.82 -19.32 15.20
N LEU A 124 17.74 -20.03 14.06
CA LEU A 124 18.57 -21.20 13.80
C LEU A 124 20.06 -20.84 13.84
N GLN A 125 20.45 -19.73 13.21
CA GLN A 125 21.83 -19.24 13.25
C GLN A 125 22.29 -18.96 14.70
N HIS A 126 21.44 -18.34 15.52
CA HIS A 126 21.75 -18.06 16.93
C HIS A 126 21.96 -19.34 17.74
N ILE A 127 21.07 -20.33 17.58
CA ILE A 127 21.18 -21.65 18.22
C ILE A 127 22.47 -22.34 17.79
N SER A 128 22.73 -22.40 16.48
CA SER A 128 23.95 -23.00 15.92
C SER A 128 25.23 -22.39 16.44
N PHE A 129 25.31 -21.06 16.55
CA PHE A 129 26.50 -20.44 17.13
C PHE A 129 26.66 -20.73 18.61
N LYS A 130 25.59 -20.67 19.40
CA LYS A 130 25.67 -21.00 20.82
C LYS A 130 26.11 -22.45 21.04
N ASN A 131 25.50 -23.39 20.33
CA ASN A 131 25.84 -24.81 20.38
C ASN A 131 27.30 -25.06 19.96
N LEU A 132 27.78 -24.39 18.90
CA LEU A 132 29.19 -24.49 18.48
C LEU A 132 30.13 -24.03 19.59
N VAL A 133 29.87 -22.85 20.17
CA VAL A 133 30.72 -22.26 21.21
C VAL A 133 30.74 -23.15 22.46
N GLU A 134 29.59 -23.67 22.88
CA GLU A 134 29.50 -24.55 24.05
C GLU A 134 30.21 -25.89 23.83
N ARG A 135 30.02 -26.50 22.66
CA ARG A 135 30.71 -27.74 22.27
C ARG A 135 32.23 -27.53 22.23
N ASN A 136 32.69 -26.44 21.61
CA ASN A 136 34.11 -26.15 21.51
C ASN A 136 34.71 -25.87 22.90
N ARG A 137 34.04 -25.09 23.75
CA ARG A 137 34.46 -24.85 25.15
C ARG A 137 34.60 -26.16 25.92
N SER A 138 33.64 -27.07 25.79
CA SER A 138 33.69 -28.38 26.46
C SER A 138 34.87 -29.22 25.97
N ASN A 139 35.13 -29.23 24.66
CA ASN A 139 36.27 -29.92 24.08
C ASN A 139 37.61 -29.32 24.52
N GLU A 140 37.70 -27.99 24.60
CA GLU A 140 38.90 -27.30 25.07
C GLU A 140 39.18 -27.55 26.56
N ASN A 141 38.14 -27.66 27.38
CA ASN A 141 38.30 -28.02 28.80
C ASN A 141 38.85 -29.44 28.99
N LEU A 142 38.50 -30.37 28.10
CA LEU A 142 38.92 -31.77 28.19
C LEU A 142 40.27 -32.05 27.53
N HIS A 143 40.53 -31.44 26.37
CA HIS A 143 41.67 -31.78 25.50
C HIS A 143 42.67 -30.62 25.34
N GLY A 144 42.39 -29.46 25.94
CA GLY A 144 43.12 -28.23 25.71
C GLY A 144 42.74 -27.53 24.39
N PRO A 145 43.34 -26.37 24.11
CA PRO A 145 43.07 -25.62 22.89
C PRO A 145 43.44 -26.41 21.62
N PRO A 146 42.75 -26.18 20.49
CA PRO A 146 43.06 -26.84 19.23
C PRO A 146 44.49 -26.52 18.76
N LYS A 147 45.11 -27.47 18.04
CA LYS A 147 46.45 -27.29 17.48
C LYS A 147 46.45 -26.20 16.40
N LEU A 148 47.63 -25.61 16.17
CA LEU A 148 47.80 -24.69 15.04
C LEU A 148 47.38 -25.39 13.72
N ASN A 149 46.62 -24.67 12.90
CA ASN A 149 46.10 -25.13 11.59
C ASN A 149 45.12 -26.31 11.63
N SER A 150 44.58 -26.69 12.80
CA SER A 150 43.54 -27.73 12.90
C SER A 150 42.12 -27.18 13.05
N ALA A 151 41.92 -25.87 12.94
CA ALA A 151 40.63 -25.21 13.11
C ALA A 151 40.46 -24.07 12.11
N ILE A 152 39.21 -23.84 11.70
CA ILE A 152 38.80 -22.74 10.82
C ILE A 152 37.88 -21.83 11.64
N GLN A 153 38.22 -20.54 11.71
CA GLN A 153 37.40 -19.54 12.39
C GLN A 153 36.31 -19.00 11.48
N LEU A 154 35.19 -18.59 12.08
CA LEU A 154 34.11 -17.87 11.41
C LEU A 154 34.51 -16.40 11.18
N PRO A 155 34.02 -15.73 10.12
CA PRO A 155 33.20 -16.27 9.04
C PRO A 155 34.04 -16.96 7.96
N PHE A 156 33.47 -17.96 7.29
CA PHE A 156 34.13 -18.64 6.17
C PHE A 156 33.11 -19.13 5.13
N ILE A 157 33.60 -19.43 3.94
CA ILE A 157 32.84 -20.10 2.87
C ILE A 157 33.62 -21.35 2.46
N ILE A 158 32.92 -22.45 2.22
CA ILE A 158 33.50 -23.70 1.70
C ILE A 158 33.12 -23.85 0.23
N LEU A 159 34.12 -24.12 -0.60
CA LEU A 159 33.94 -24.65 -1.95
C LEU A 159 34.17 -26.15 -1.90
N ASN A 160 33.17 -26.95 -2.25
CA ASN A 160 33.28 -28.40 -2.34
C ASN A 160 33.22 -28.84 -3.80
N THR A 161 34.05 -29.82 -4.17
CA THR A 161 34.01 -30.46 -5.49
C THR A 161 34.44 -31.91 -5.35
N SER A 162 34.28 -32.70 -6.43
CA SER A 162 34.74 -34.08 -6.48
C SER A 162 36.25 -34.16 -6.27
N LYS A 163 36.72 -35.22 -5.60
CA LYS A 163 38.17 -35.48 -5.42
C LYS A 163 38.90 -35.70 -6.75
N LYS A 164 38.17 -35.95 -7.84
CA LYS A 164 38.72 -36.13 -9.19
C LYS A 164 38.79 -34.82 -9.99
N THR A 165 38.17 -33.75 -9.50
CA THR A 165 38.16 -32.45 -10.17
C THR A 165 39.56 -31.85 -10.12
N VAL A 166 40.03 -31.35 -11.27
CA VAL A 166 41.24 -30.56 -11.38
C VAL A 166 40.86 -29.11 -11.11
N VAL A 167 41.58 -28.47 -10.18
CA VAL A 167 41.34 -27.09 -9.76
C VAL A 167 42.60 -26.27 -10.02
N ASP A 168 42.50 -25.30 -10.93
CA ASP A 168 43.55 -24.32 -11.18
C ASP A 168 43.22 -23.04 -10.41
N CYS A 169 44.15 -22.56 -9.59
CA CYS A 169 43.98 -21.36 -8.77
C CYS A 169 45.03 -20.31 -9.15
N SER A 170 44.55 -19.13 -9.54
CA SER A 170 45.37 -17.95 -9.78
C SER A 170 45.05 -16.90 -8.74
N ILE A 171 46.08 -16.36 -8.09
CA ILE A 171 45.95 -15.41 -6.99
C ILE A 171 46.78 -14.18 -7.33
N THR A 172 46.22 -12.99 -7.12
CA THR A 172 46.99 -11.75 -7.25
C THR A 172 48.03 -11.63 -6.15
N ASN A 173 49.12 -10.89 -6.39
CA ASN A 173 50.23 -10.76 -5.42
C ASN A 173 49.77 -10.18 -4.06
N ASP A 174 48.77 -9.29 -4.09
CA ASP A 174 48.17 -8.67 -2.92
C ASP A 174 47.07 -9.51 -2.26
N LYS A 175 46.73 -10.68 -2.84
CA LYS A 175 45.69 -11.59 -2.38
C LYS A 175 44.30 -10.95 -2.27
N SER A 176 44.03 -9.92 -3.07
CA SER A 176 42.70 -9.30 -3.14
C SER A 176 41.76 -10.07 -4.07
N GLU A 177 42.30 -10.73 -5.09
CA GLU A 177 41.54 -11.48 -6.08
C GLU A 177 42.04 -12.92 -6.20
N TYR A 178 41.07 -13.84 -6.27
CA TYR A 178 41.29 -15.26 -6.47
C TYR A 178 40.42 -15.71 -7.65
N LEU A 179 41.05 -16.40 -8.61
CA LEU A 179 40.37 -17.04 -9.72
C LEU A 179 40.56 -18.55 -9.60
N PHE A 180 39.45 -19.27 -9.40
CA PHE A 180 39.42 -20.72 -9.37
C PHE A 180 38.76 -21.24 -10.65
N ASN A 181 39.48 -22.05 -11.42
CA ASN A 181 38.95 -22.78 -12.56
C ASN A 181 38.78 -24.25 -12.20
N PHE A 182 37.56 -24.74 -12.30
CA PHE A 182 37.21 -26.13 -12.04
C PHE A 182 36.87 -26.80 -13.37
N ASN A 183 37.42 -28.00 -13.62
CA ASN A 183 37.07 -28.76 -14.82
C ASN A 183 35.76 -29.57 -14.70
N ASP A 184 35.11 -29.50 -13.54
CA ASP A 184 33.82 -30.13 -13.24
C ASP A 184 33.03 -29.25 -12.24
N LYS A 185 31.83 -29.68 -11.88
CA LYS A 185 30.93 -28.97 -10.97
C LYS A 185 31.54 -28.80 -9.57
N PHE A 186 31.18 -27.71 -8.92
CA PHE A 186 31.47 -27.42 -7.53
C PHE A 186 30.22 -26.84 -6.86
N GLU A 187 30.15 -26.90 -5.55
CA GLU A 187 29.12 -26.23 -4.75
C GLU A 187 29.78 -25.24 -3.77
N ILE A 188 28.97 -24.31 -3.29
CA ILE A 188 29.39 -23.27 -2.35
C ILE A 188 28.50 -23.38 -1.13
N HIS A 189 29.11 -23.49 0.04
CA HIS A 189 28.42 -23.53 1.33
C HIS A 189 28.91 -22.40 2.21
N ASP A 190 27.98 -21.63 2.73
CA ASP A 190 28.27 -20.63 3.76
C ASP A 190 28.40 -21.32 5.13
N ASP A 191 29.03 -20.63 6.07
CA ASP A 191 29.30 -21.16 7.40
C ASP A 191 28.03 -21.65 8.12
N ILE A 192 26.92 -20.93 8.02
CA ILE A 192 25.63 -21.29 8.63
C ILE A 192 25.12 -22.64 8.10
N GLU A 193 25.26 -22.89 6.79
CA GLU A 193 24.84 -24.16 6.19
C GLU A 193 25.69 -25.31 6.72
N VAL A 194 27.00 -25.08 6.88
CA VAL A 194 27.91 -26.06 7.46
C VAL A 194 27.53 -26.38 8.90
N LEU A 195 27.21 -25.37 9.73
CA LEU A 195 26.77 -25.58 11.10
C LEU A 195 25.46 -26.38 11.20
N LYS A 196 24.51 -26.14 10.30
CA LYS A 196 23.27 -26.94 10.19
C LYS A 196 23.57 -28.39 9.80
N ARG A 197 24.44 -28.62 8.82
CA ARG A 197 24.87 -29.98 8.42
C ARG A 197 25.62 -30.71 9.55
N MET A 198 26.25 -29.97 10.46
CA MET A 198 26.86 -30.50 11.67
C MET A 198 25.85 -30.83 12.79
N GLY A 199 24.56 -30.58 12.57
CA GLY A 199 23.48 -30.83 13.53
C GLY A 199 23.48 -29.86 14.70
N LEU A 200 23.96 -28.64 14.51
CA LEU A 200 24.04 -27.62 15.57
C LEU A 200 22.78 -26.74 15.63
N ASP A 201 21.78 -26.96 14.79
CA ASP A 201 20.57 -26.14 14.64
C ASP A 201 19.37 -26.58 15.50
N PHE A 202 19.61 -27.43 16.51
CA PHE A 202 18.59 -27.97 17.43
C PHE A 202 18.92 -27.66 18.89
#